data_AF-A7HIL9-F1
#
_entry.id   AF-A7HIL9-F1
#
_cell.length_a   1.000
_cell.length_b   1.000
_cell.length_c   1.000
_cell.angle_alpha   90.00
_cell.angle_beta   90.00
_cell.angle_gamma   90.00
#
_symmetry.space_group_name_H-M   'P 1'
#
loop_
_entity.id
_entity.type
_entity.pdbx_description
1 polymer ?
#
loop_
_entity_poly.entity_id
_entity_poly.type
_entity_poly.pdbx_seq_one_letter_code
_entity_poly.pdbx_strand_id
1 'polypeptide(L)'
;MFEGIALALLLCAPTAELDAHRAELDVIAGQIQQLKLRQLHGENVRRELERLLVRAQELAMVIEGELHDDGALPLALPPSPEELRERADAARDEADRIAAALHALDIRITTASNELRMSQIGAAMATPASPERHQRLRLLVEQRQLLAQRQRAVLAEAARLEAEANAIEGER
;
A
#
# COMPACT_ATOMS: atom_id res chain seq x y z
N MET A 1 -40.38 -35.23 -20.57
CA MET A 1 -40.66 -33.89 -21.14
C MET A 1 -40.23 -32.88 -20.08
N PHE A 2 -39.16 -32.14 -20.35
CA PHE A 2 -38.80 -30.82 -19.80
C PHE A 2 -38.70 -30.58 -18.28
N GLU A 3 -37.98 -31.41 -17.51
CA GLU A 3 -37.54 -31.01 -16.14
C GLU A 3 -36.04 -30.74 -16.02
N GLY A 4 -35.25 -30.97 -17.09
CA GLY A 4 -33.79 -30.77 -17.06
C GLY A 4 -33.28 -29.41 -17.54
N ILE A 5 -34.15 -28.54 -18.10
CA ILE A 5 -33.70 -27.26 -18.70
C ILE A 5 -33.76 -26.09 -17.70
N ALA A 6 -34.59 -26.19 -16.66
CA ALA A 6 -34.71 -25.12 -15.66
C ALA A 6 -33.49 -25.03 -14.73
N LEU A 7 -32.77 -26.13 -14.48
CA LEU A 7 -31.62 -26.15 -13.57
C LEU A 7 -30.31 -25.65 -14.21
N ALA A 8 -30.19 -25.69 -15.54
CA ALA A 8 -29.02 -25.20 -16.27
C ALA A 8 -29.02 -23.67 -16.47
N LEU A 9 -30.19 -23.03 -16.37
CA LEU A 9 -30.31 -21.57 -16.46
C LEU A 9 -30.02 -20.84 -15.14
N LEU A 10 -29.99 -21.55 -13.99
CA LEU A 10 -29.72 -20.93 -12.69
C LEU A 10 -28.23 -20.89 -12.31
N LEU A 11 -27.36 -21.64 -13.00
CA LEU A 11 -25.92 -21.71 -12.77
C LEU A 11 -25.08 -20.94 -13.80
N CYS A 12 -25.74 -20.34 -14.82
CA CYS A 12 -25.09 -19.60 -15.91
C CYS A 12 -25.30 -18.07 -15.81
N ALA A 13 -26.03 -17.62 -14.80
CA ALA A 13 -26.32 -16.20 -14.57
C ALA A 13 -25.12 -15.36 -14.10
N PRO A 14 -24.23 -15.82 -13.19
CA PRO A 14 -23.18 -14.95 -12.66
C PRO A 14 -22.10 -14.59 -13.69
N THR A 15 -21.81 -15.48 -14.64
CA THR A 15 -20.77 -15.24 -15.65
C THR A 15 -21.23 -14.32 -16.78
N ALA A 16 -22.54 -14.30 -17.10
CA ALA A 16 -23.06 -13.51 -18.20
C ALA A 16 -23.03 -11.99 -17.92
N GLU A 17 -23.21 -11.59 -16.66
CA GLU A 17 -23.17 -10.19 -16.23
C GLU A 17 -21.72 -9.69 -16.15
N LEU A 18 -20.81 -10.50 -15.58
CA LEU A 18 -19.37 -10.24 -15.58
C LEU A 18 -18.79 -10.12 -17.00
N ASP A 19 -19.17 -11.03 -17.91
CA ASP A 19 -18.74 -10.99 -19.31
C ASP A 19 -19.31 -9.77 -20.05
N ALA A 20 -20.51 -9.31 -19.68
CA ALA A 20 -21.07 -8.06 -20.21
C ALA A 20 -20.30 -6.83 -19.72
N HIS A 21 -19.90 -6.78 -18.44
CA HIS A 21 -19.07 -5.71 -17.89
C HIS A 21 -17.67 -5.67 -18.52
N ARG A 22 -17.06 -6.83 -18.79
CA ARG A 22 -15.79 -6.94 -19.53
C ARG A 22 -15.91 -6.43 -20.96
N ALA A 23 -16.96 -6.83 -21.67
CA ALA A 23 -17.23 -6.35 -23.03
C ALA A 23 -17.46 -4.83 -23.07
N GLU A 24 -18.17 -4.27 -22.08
CA GLU A 24 -18.35 -2.81 -21.96
C GLU A 24 -17.01 -2.09 -21.72
N LEU A 25 -16.14 -2.66 -20.89
CA LEU A 25 -14.81 -2.12 -20.61
C LEU A 25 -13.93 -2.09 -21.86
N ASP A 26 -13.97 -3.14 -22.69
CA ASP A 26 -13.23 -3.20 -23.95
C ASP A 26 -13.71 -2.13 -24.96
N VAL A 27 -15.02 -1.92 -25.03
CA VAL A 27 -15.61 -0.85 -25.86
C VAL A 27 -15.14 0.53 -25.39
N ILE A 28 -15.15 0.78 -24.07
CA ILE A 28 -14.69 2.05 -23.49
C ILE A 28 -13.19 2.24 -23.75
N ALA A 29 -12.38 1.19 -23.63
CA ALA A 29 -10.95 1.25 -23.95
C ALA A 29 -10.71 1.66 -25.41
N GLY A 30 -11.48 1.10 -26.35
CA GLY A 30 -11.45 1.50 -27.75
C GLY A 30 -11.83 2.96 -27.98
N GLN A 31 -12.88 3.44 -27.32
CA GLN A 31 -13.31 4.86 -27.39
C GLN A 31 -12.26 5.81 -26.82
N ILE A 32 -11.64 5.47 -25.67
CA ILE A 32 -10.56 6.23 -25.07
C ILE A 32 -9.36 6.33 -26.02
N GLN A 33 -8.99 5.24 -26.69
CA GLN A 33 -7.90 5.26 -27.67
C GLN A 33 -8.21 6.21 -28.84
N GLN A 34 -9.44 6.17 -29.37
CA GLN A 34 -9.87 7.08 -30.44
C GLN A 34 -9.87 8.55 -29.98
N LEU A 35 -10.33 8.84 -28.77
CA LEU A 35 -10.31 10.20 -28.21
C LEU A 35 -8.88 10.68 -27.97
N LYS A 36 -7.97 9.83 -27.49
CA LYS A 36 -6.55 10.18 -27.34
C LYS A 36 -5.92 10.53 -28.70
N LEU A 37 -6.25 9.80 -29.76
CA LEU A 37 -5.81 10.15 -31.11
C LEU A 37 -6.37 11.51 -31.55
N ARG A 38 -7.65 11.79 -31.34
CA ARG A 38 -8.27 13.10 -31.66
C ARG A 38 -7.68 14.25 -30.84
N GLN A 39 -7.34 14.01 -29.58
CA GLN A 39 -6.65 14.97 -28.71
C GLN A 39 -5.27 15.35 -29.26
N LEU A 40 -4.52 14.39 -29.80
CA LEU A 40 -3.23 14.64 -30.45
C LEU A 40 -3.38 15.51 -31.72
N HIS A 41 -4.54 15.47 -32.37
CA HIS A 41 -4.89 16.33 -33.50
C HIS A 41 -5.45 17.71 -33.05
N GLY A 42 -5.42 18.02 -31.76
CA GLY A 42 -5.79 19.33 -31.21
C GLY A 42 -7.29 19.50 -30.90
N GLU A 43 -8.09 18.43 -30.97
CA GLU A 43 -9.50 18.49 -30.60
C GLU A 43 -9.69 18.52 -29.06
N ASN A 44 -10.62 19.33 -28.58
CA ASN A 44 -10.95 19.39 -27.16
C ASN A 44 -11.91 18.25 -26.75
N VAL A 45 -11.33 17.11 -26.43
CA VAL A 45 -12.05 15.89 -25.99
C VAL A 45 -12.01 15.67 -24.47
N ARG A 46 -11.53 16.66 -23.70
CA ARG A 46 -11.20 16.50 -22.27
C ARG A 46 -12.38 15.98 -21.44
N ARG A 47 -13.57 16.58 -21.60
CA ARG A 47 -14.77 16.19 -20.83
C ARG A 47 -15.26 14.79 -21.18
N GLU A 48 -15.15 14.41 -22.45
CA GLU A 48 -15.58 13.09 -22.93
C GLU A 48 -14.62 12.00 -22.41
N LEU A 49 -13.31 12.28 -22.44
CA LEU A 49 -12.28 11.42 -21.87
C LEU A 49 -12.45 11.24 -20.36
N GLU A 50 -12.65 12.32 -19.60
CA GLU A 50 -12.89 12.27 -18.15
C GLU A 50 -14.12 11.40 -17.82
N ARG A 51 -15.22 11.57 -18.57
CA ARG A 51 -16.44 10.75 -18.39
C ARG A 51 -16.19 9.26 -18.65
N LEU A 52 -15.47 8.92 -19.72
CA LEU A 52 -15.16 7.53 -20.05
C LEU A 52 -14.20 6.88 -19.03
N LEU A 53 -13.25 7.65 -18.49
CA LEU A 53 -12.34 7.16 -17.45
C LEU A 53 -13.08 6.85 -16.14
N VAL A 54 -14.01 7.72 -15.73
CA VAL A 54 -14.85 7.45 -14.55
C VAL A 54 -15.68 6.19 -14.76
N ARG A 55 -16.31 6.04 -15.93
CA ARG A 55 -17.10 4.85 -16.25
C ARG A 55 -16.25 3.57 -16.28
N ALA A 56 -15.03 3.64 -16.82
CA ALA A 56 -14.09 2.52 -16.82
C ALA A 56 -13.69 2.11 -15.40
N GLN A 57 -13.49 3.08 -14.50
CA GLN A 57 -13.18 2.83 -13.09
C GLN A 57 -14.36 2.18 -12.35
N GLU A 58 -15.58 2.68 -12.57
CA GLU A 58 -16.80 2.07 -12.01
C GLU A 58 -16.94 0.60 -12.43
N LEU A 59 -16.76 0.31 -13.73
CA LEU A 59 -16.83 -1.05 -14.25
C LEU A 59 -15.71 -1.95 -13.70
N ALA A 60 -14.49 -1.43 -13.57
CA ALA A 60 -13.39 -2.17 -12.95
C ALA A 60 -13.71 -2.54 -11.49
N MET A 61 -14.30 -1.62 -10.71
CA MET A 61 -14.72 -1.90 -9.33
C MET A 61 -15.83 -2.94 -9.24
N VAL A 62 -16.80 -2.92 -10.17
CA VAL A 62 -17.87 -3.93 -10.24
C VAL A 62 -17.29 -5.30 -10.57
N ILE A 63 -16.43 -5.38 -11.60
CA ILE A 63 -15.73 -6.62 -11.98
C ILE A 63 -14.89 -7.15 -10.82
N GLU A 64 -14.15 -6.28 -10.12
CA GLU A 64 -13.39 -6.67 -8.94
C GLU A 64 -14.31 -7.18 -7.83
N GLY A 65 -15.41 -6.50 -7.53
CA GLY A 65 -16.39 -6.94 -6.53
C GLY A 65 -16.99 -8.30 -6.86
N GLU A 66 -17.44 -8.50 -8.09
CA GLU A 66 -18.01 -9.77 -8.56
C GLU A 66 -16.98 -10.91 -8.57
N LEU A 67 -15.73 -10.63 -8.95
CA LEU A 67 -14.64 -11.61 -8.83
C LEU A 67 -14.32 -12.00 -7.38
N HIS A 68 -14.55 -11.09 -6.43
CA HIS A 68 -14.39 -11.39 -5.00
C HIS A 68 -15.61 -12.09 -4.39
N ASP A 69 -16.82 -11.88 -4.92
CA ASP A 69 -18.07 -12.51 -4.43
C ASP A 69 -18.32 -13.91 -5.05
N ASP A 70 -18.01 -14.13 -6.33
CA ASP A 70 -18.06 -15.47 -6.98
C ASP A 70 -16.78 -16.29 -6.75
N GLY A 71 -15.71 -15.62 -6.33
CA GLY A 71 -14.45 -16.22 -5.96
C GLY A 71 -14.47 -16.69 -4.52
N ALA A 72 -14.91 -17.92 -4.29
CA ALA A 72 -14.15 -18.77 -3.38
C ALA A 72 -12.70 -18.71 -3.87
N LEU A 73 -11.92 -17.77 -3.33
CA LEU A 73 -10.47 -17.72 -3.45
C LEU A 73 -10.03 -19.18 -3.33
N PRO A 74 -9.20 -19.73 -4.24
CA PRO A 74 -8.64 -21.06 -4.00
C PRO A 74 -8.07 -20.94 -2.59
N LEU A 75 -8.63 -21.70 -1.64
CA LEU A 75 -8.27 -21.61 -0.22
C LEU A 75 -6.76 -21.49 -0.21
N ALA A 76 -6.25 -20.28 0.04
CA ALA A 76 -4.82 -20.07 0.01
C ALA A 76 -4.35 -21.08 1.04
N LEU A 77 -3.59 -22.09 0.59
CA LEU A 77 -3.14 -23.13 1.50
C LEU A 77 -2.57 -22.39 2.70
N PRO A 78 -3.01 -22.73 3.93
CA PRO A 78 -2.54 -22.03 5.10
C PRO A 78 -1.01 -22.01 5.02
N PRO A 79 -0.39 -20.83 5.20
CA PRO A 79 1.04 -20.66 4.96
C PRO A 79 1.80 -21.71 5.75
N SER A 80 2.82 -22.29 5.13
CA SER A 80 3.59 -23.32 5.81
C SER A 80 4.36 -22.70 6.99
N PRO A 81 4.67 -23.48 8.05
CA PRO A 81 5.50 -22.97 9.14
C PRO A 81 6.85 -22.40 8.68
N GLU A 82 7.41 -22.96 7.61
CA GLU A 82 8.66 -22.49 6.99
C GLU A 82 8.48 -21.11 6.34
N GLU A 83 7.40 -20.90 5.58
CA GLU A 83 7.07 -19.59 5.00
C GLU A 83 6.82 -18.53 6.08
N LEU A 84 6.15 -18.89 7.18
CA LEU A 84 5.92 -17.99 8.31
C LEU A 84 7.23 -17.59 9.00
N ARG A 85 8.18 -18.54 9.12
CA ARG A 85 9.53 -18.26 9.65
C ARG A 85 10.33 -17.37 8.71
N GLU A 86 10.31 -17.64 7.41
CA GLU A 86 10.98 -16.80 6.41
C GLU A 86 10.45 -15.36 6.46
N ARG A 87 9.13 -15.21 6.60
CA ARG A 87 8.50 -13.89 6.79
C ARG A 87 8.90 -13.22 8.11
N ALA A 88 9.01 -13.99 9.20
CA ALA A 88 9.47 -13.47 10.48
C ALA A 88 10.92 -12.99 10.42
N ASP A 89 11.80 -13.72 9.74
CA ASP A 89 13.20 -13.36 9.53
C ASP A 89 13.32 -12.12 8.63
N ALA A 90 12.54 -12.04 7.55
CA ALA A 90 12.48 -10.84 6.72
C ALA A 90 11.99 -9.61 7.51
N ALA A 91 11.05 -9.79 8.44
CA ALA A 91 10.59 -8.73 9.34
C ALA A 91 11.69 -8.31 10.34
N ARG A 92 12.48 -9.24 10.86
CA ARG A 92 13.65 -8.94 11.71
C ARG A 92 14.72 -8.16 10.97
N ASP A 93 15.05 -8.56 9.74
CA ASP A 93 15.98 -7.83 8.88
C ASP A 93 15.51 -6.38 8.64
N GLU A 94 14.22 -6.18 8.42
CA GLU A 94 13.63 -4.84 8.31
C GLU A 94 13.73 -4.06 9.63
N ALA A 95 13.48 -4.70 10.78
CA ALA A 95 13.65 -4.07 12.09
C ALA A 95 15.10 -3.63 12.35
N ASP A 96 16.09 -4.42 11.90
CA ASP A 96 17.52 -4.10 11.98
C ASP A 96 17.90 -2.95 11.06
N ARG A 97 17.36 -2.91 9.84
CA ARG A 97 17.50 -1.76 8.94
C ARG A 97 16.94 -0.47 9.57
N ILE A 98 15.77 -0.57 10.20
CA ILE A 98 15.18 0.57 10.92
C ILE A 98 16.03 0.97 12.14
N ALA A 99 16.60 0.00 12.87
CA ALA A 99 17.50 0.26 14.00
C ALA A 99 18.72 1.08 13.56
N ALA A 100 19.34 0.71 12.44
CA ALA A 100 20.46 1.45 11.87
C ALA A 100 20.06 2.88 11.46
N ALA A 101 18.88 3.04 10.87
CA ALA A 101 18.35 4.37 10.51
C ALA A 101 18.07 5.25 11.75
N LEU A 102 17.54 4.66 12.82
CA LEU A 102 17.34 5.34 14.11
C LEU A 102 18.67 5.80 14.71
N HIS A 103 19.69 4.95 14.70
CA HIS A 103 21.02 5.32 15.18
C HIS A 103 21.60 6.51 14.40
N ALA A 104 21.48 6.49 13.07
CA ALA A 104 21.90 7.61 12.24
C ALA A 104 21.13 8.92 12.55
N LEU A 105 19.84 8.83 12.85
CA LEU A 105 19.04 9.98 13.28
C LEU A 105 19.47 10.50 14.67
N ASP A 106 19.73 9.61 15.62
CA ASP A 106 20.16 10.01 16.97
C ASP A 106 21.49 10.78 16.91
N ILE A 107 22.43 10.38 16.04
CA ILE A 107 23.66 11.13 15.77
C ILE A 107 23.32 12.53 15.21
N ARG A 108 22.44 12.62 14.21
CA ARG A 108 22.05 13.91 13.59
C ARG A 108 21.34 14.84 14.59
N ILE A 109 20.48 14.30 15.45
CA ILE A 109 19.81 15.04 16.52
C ILE A 109 20.84 15.57 17.51
N THR A 110 21.80 14.74 17.92
CA THR A 110 22.87 15.14 18.84
C THR A 110 23.71 16.27 18.25
N THR A 111 24.13 16.14 16.99
CA THR A 111 24.87 17.19 16.28
C THR A 111 24.07 18.50 16.19
N ALA A 112 22.81 18.45 15.74
CA ALA A 112 21.95 19.64 15.64
C ALA A 112 21.68 20.30 17.01
N SER A 113 21.54 19.49 18.06
CA SER A 113 21.36 19.98 19.44
C SER A 113 22.62 20.67 19.95
N ASN A 114 23.80 20.11 19.67
CA ASN A 114 25.08 20.72 20.02
C ASN A 114 25.32 22.03 19.27
N GLU A 115 25.00 22.10 17.97
CA GLU A 115 25.06 23.34 17.18
C GLU A 115 24.18 24.44 17.77
N LEU A 116 22.95 24.11 18.16
CA LEU A 116 22.04 25.04 18.85
C LEU A 116 22.62 25.52 20.19
N ARG A 117 23.15 24.61 21.00
CA ARG A 117 23.76 24.93 22.29
C ARG A 117 24.98 25.83 22.16
N MET A 118 25.88 25.53 21.20
CA MET A 118 27.06 26.35 20.94
C MET A 118 26.69 27.74 20.41
N SER A 119 25.65 27.83 19.57
CA SER A 119 25.12 29.10 19.10
C SER A 119 24.56 29.96 20.24
N GLN A 120 23.96 29.35 21.27
CA GLN A 120 23.45 30.08 22.45
C GLN A 120 24.58 30.58 23.35
N ILE A 121 25.68 29.82 23.48
CA ILE A 121 26.86 30.23 24.27
C ILE A 121 27.62 31.35 23.55
N GLY A 122 27.75 31.29 22.22
CA GLY A 122 28.39 32.33 21.39
C GLY A 122 27.52 33.57 21.13
N ALA A 123 26.22 33.53 21.44
CA ALA A 123 25.28 34.64 21.24
C ALA A 123 25.55 35.87 22.13
N ALA A 124 26.52 35.81 23.04
CA ALA A 124 27.04 36.99 23.73
C ALA A 124 27.70 38.01 22.77
N MET A 125 28.01 37.65 21.51
CA MET A 125 28.68 38.56 20.55
C MET A 125 28.07 38.65 19.13
N ALA A 126 27.23 37.71 18.65
CA ALA A 126 26.50 37.92 17.37
C ALA A 126 25.36 36.92 17.12
N THR A 127 24.19 37.47 16.75
CA THR A 127 22.99 36.85 16.13
C THR A 127 22.25 35.73 16.91
N PRO A 128 20.92 35.88 17.15
CA PRO A 128 20.11 34.83 17.74
C PRO A 128 20.05 33.59 16.83
N ALA A 129 19.95 32.41 17.44
CA ALA A 129 19.81 31.15 16.71
C ALA A 129 18.61 31.20 15.75
N SER A 130 18.85 30.92 14.46
CA SER A 130 17.80 30.98 13.43
C SER A 130 16.63 30.05 13.79
N PRO A 131 15.37 30.51 13.64
CA PRO A 131 14.17 29.69 13.85
C PRO A 131 14.17 28.40 13.00
N GLU A 132 14.86 28.41 11.86
CA GLU A 132 15.04 27.25 10.98
C GLU A 132 15.80 26.11 11.65
N ARG A 133 16.79 26.41 12.51
CA ARG A 133 17.57 25.38 13.24
C ARG A 133 16.71 24.65 14.27
N HIS A 134 15.86 25.39 14.98
CA HIS A 134 14.89 24.82 15.92
C HIS A 134 13.80 24.01 15.19
N GLN A 135 13.37 24.45 14.01
CA GLN A 135 12.45 23.69 13.18
C GLN A 135 13.08 22.38 12.69
N ARG A 136 14.33 22.43 12.21
CA ARG A 136 15.08 21.24 11.79
C ARG A 136 15.23 20.21 12.91
N LEU A 137 15.57 20.65 14.13
CA LEU A 137 15.67 19.75 15.28
C LEU A 137 14.32 19.09 15.60
N ARG A 138 13.22 19.85 15.57
CA ARG A 138 11.87 19.32 15.77
C ARG A 138 11.51 18.23 14.74
N LEU A 139 11.77 18.50 13.45
CA LEU A 139 11.51 17.54 12.38
C LEU A 139 12.33 16.25 12.55
N LEU A 140 13.60 16.35 12.96
CA LEU A 140 14.43 15.16 13.22
C LEU A 140 13.89 14.32 14.39
N VAL A 141 13.45 14.97 15.46
CA VAL A 141 12.86 14.29 16.64
C VAL A 141 11.54 13.60 16.26
N GLU A 142 10.68 14.28 15.49
CA GLU A 142 9.43 13.71 14.99
C GLU A 142 9.69 12.49 14.09
N GLN A 143 10.62 12.61 13.13
CA GLN A 143 11.02 11.51 12.26
C GLN A 143 11.54 10.30 13.07
N ARG A 144 12.34 10.56 14.12
CA ARG A 144 12.84 9.52 15.02
C ARG A 144 11.70 8.83 15.79
N GLN A 145 10.69 9.56 16.23
CA GLN A 145 9.51 8.98 16.87
C GLN A 145 8.71 8.07 15.92
N LEU A 146 8.50 8.51 14.67
CA LEU A 146 7.80 7.71 13.66
C LEU A 146 8.54 6.40 13.34
N LEU A 147 9.86 6.46 13.14
CA LEU A 147 10.66 5.24 12.90
C LEU A 147 10.69 4.31 14.11
N ALA A 148 10.74 4.85 15.33
CA ALA A 148 10.68 4.03 16.55
C ALA A 148 9.32 3.32 16.70
N GLN A 149 8.22 3.97 16.33
CA GLN A 149 6.90 3.33 16.28
C GLN A 149 6.86 2.21 15.24
N ARG A 150 7.37 2.49 14.03
CA ARG A 150 7.46 1.47 12.96
C ARG A 150 8.31 0.28 13.37
N GLN A 151 9.46 0.50 14.00
CA GLN A 151 10.32 -0.58 14.49
C GLN A 151 9.59 -1.51 15.45
N ARG A 152 8.84 -0.94 16.40
CA ARG A 152 8.04 -1.73 17.35
C ARG A 152 6.95 -2.54 16.66
N ALA A 153 6.28 -1.96 15.67
CA ALA A 153 5.25 -2.65 14.89
C ALA A 153 5.85 -3.84 14.13
N VAL A 154 6.99 -3.65 13.47
CA VAL A 154 7.68 -4.72 12.72
C VAL A 154 8.17 -5.83 13.65
N LEU A 155 8.73 -5.50 14.82
CA LEU A 155 9.14 -6.51 15.81
C LEU A 155 7.94 -7.28 16.37
N ALA A 156 6.81 -6.62 16.60
CA ALA A 156 5.59 -7.29 17.04
C ALA A 156 5.02 -8.21 15.96
N GLU A 157 5.12 -7.82 14.68
CA GLU A 157 4.74 -8.66 13.54
C GLU A 157 5.63 -9.90 13.44
N ALA A 158 6.96 -9.74 13.54
CA ALA A 158 7.89 -10.87 13.56
C ALA A 158 7.56 -11.87 14.69
N ALA A 159 7.32 -11.37 15.90
CA ALA A 159 6.95 -12.21 17.04
C ALA A 159 5.59 -12.93 16.83
N ARG A 160 4.63 -12.26 16.19
CA ARG A 160 3.33 -12.87 15.85
C ARG A 160 3.50 -14.01 14.84
N LEU A 161 4.29 -13.78 13.79
CA LEU A 161 4.56 -14.78 12.75
C LEU A 161 5.28 -16.01 13.31
N GLU A 162 6.22 -15.83 14.23
CA GLU A 162 6.86 -16.95 14.92
C GLU A 162 5.92 -17.73 15.82
N ALA A 163 5.05 -17.03 16.57
CA ALA A 163 4.05 -17.69 17.39
C ALA A 163 3.08 -18.52 16.53
N GLU A 164 2.68 -17.98 15.37
CA GLU A 164 1.83 -18.66 14.39
C GLU A 164 2.52 -19.89 13.79
N ALA A 165 3.79 -19.77 13.39
CA ALA A 165 4.58 -20.90 12.89
C ALA A 165 4.69 -22.04 13.92
N ASN A 166 4.99 -21.69 15.18
CA ASN A 166 5.13 -22.67 16.26
C ASN A 166 3.79 -23.33 16.63
N ALA A 167 2.68 -22.59 16.55
CA ALA A 167 1.34 -23.16 16.79
C ALA A 167 1.00 -24.23 15.74
N ILE A 168 1.25 -23.96 14.46
CA ILE A 168 0.98 -24.90 13.36
C ILE A 168 1.86 -26.16 13.49
N GLU A 169 3.09 -26.04 13.95
CA GLU A 169 3.95 -27.20 14.20
C GLU A 169 3.54 -28.03 15.41
N GLY A 170 3.05 -27.39 16.48
CA GLY A 170 2.59 -28.10 17.68
C GLY A 170 1.27 -28.87 17.49
N GLU A 171 0.51 -28.55 16.44
CA GLU A 171 -0.74 -29.23 16.07
C GLU A 171 -0.51 -30.47 15.17
N ARG A 172 0.73 -30.70 14.71
CA ARG A 172 1.12 -31.84 13.86
C ARG A 172 1.72 -32.99 14.66
#